data_AF-B2KU22-F1
#
_entry.id   AF-B2KU22-F1
#
_cell.length_a   1.000
_cell.length_b   1.000
_cell.length_c   1.000
_cell.angle_alpha   90.00
_cell.angle_beta   90.00
_cell.angle_gamma   90.00
#
_symmetry.space_group_name_H-M   'P 1'
#
loop_
_entity.id
_entity.type
_entity.pdbx_description
1 polymer ?
#
loop_
_entity_poly.entity_id
_entity_poly.type
_entity_poly.pdbx_seq_one_letter_code
_entity_poly.pdbx_strand_id
1 'polypeptide(L)'
;MKKKVFIITCLAVMISMVLGPLQAVGAADATWPSTPAPGNGNFTSLNGVFSPMSNSDSTFITDSNGNEVGLRLNTETGNVVGGMWSKTKMVDLAKPFSLDMQVFLGNRGVFSGDGMAFVLTGAAKPTLGRSGASVGVWGGEGSGGENPGNIADQGQKNSFAVVIDTREDEMDHHVPYSGILGSNKQYLGS
;
A
#
# COMPACT_ATOMS: atom_id res chain seq x y z
N MET A 1 -3.87 26.51 -41.57
CA MET A 1 -3.14 25.89 -40.43
C MET A 1 -3.81 26.06 -39.05
N LYS A 2 -4.97 26.73 -38.92
CA LYS A 2 -5.59 27.04 -37.61
C LYS A 2 -6.50 25.93 -37.01
N LYS A 3 -6.98 24.99 -37.81
CA LYS A 3 -7.91 23.92 -37.37
C LYS A 3 -7.21 22.74 -36.66
N LYS A 4 -5.94 22.48 -36.98
CA LYS A 4 -5.17 21.38 -36.37
C LYS A 4 -4.69 21.69 -34.95
N VAL A 5 -4.48 22.98 -34.65
CA VAL A 5 -4.09 23.45 -33.31
C VAL A 5 -5.24 23.30 -32.30
N PHE A 6 -6.49 23.54 -32.73
CA PHE A 6 -7.67 23.47 -31.85
C PHE A 6 -8.00 22.06 -31.34
N ILE A 7 -7.73 21.02 -32.14
CA ILE A 7 -8.01 19.62 -31.77
C ILE A 7 -7.01 19.11 -30.73
N ILE A 8 -5.76 19.58 -30.79
CA ILE A 8 -4.70 19.16 -29.85
C ILE A 8 -4.96 19.74 -28.45
N THR A 9 -5.47 20.97 -28.34
CA THR A 9 -5.80 21.59 -27.04
C THR A 9 -6.96 20.90 -26.34
N CYS A 10 -8.01 20.48 -27.07
CA CYS A 10 -9.12 19.73 -26.47
C CYS A 10 -8.69 18.33 -26.02
N LEU A 11 -7.74 17.68 -26.70
CA LEU A 11 -7.27 16.35 -26.32
C LEU A 11 -6.41 16.38 -25.05
N ALA A 12 -5.60 17.43 -24.85
CA ALA A 12 -4.83 17.62 -23.62
C ALA A 12 -5.72 17.91 -22.39
N VAL A 13 -6.81 18.66 -22.57
CA VAL A 13 -7.80 18.92 -21.51
C VAL A 13 -8.58 17.65 -21.15
N MET A 14 -8.94 16.82 -22.12
CA MET A 14 -9.67 15.57 -21.87
C MET A 14 -8.80 14.49 -21.18
N ILE A 15 -7.48 14.50 -21.41
CA ILE A 15 -6.54 13.62 -20.68
C ILE A 15 -6.39 14.05 -19.20
N SER A 16 -6.55 15.34 -18.89
CA SER A 16 -6.55 15.83 -17.49
C SER A 16 -7.84 15.57 -16.71
N MET A 17 -8.89 15.01 -17.33
CA MET A 17 -10.17 14.73 -16.67
C MET A 17 -10.33 13.28 -16.18
N VAL A 18 -9.37 12.39 -16.49
CA VAL A 18 -9.41 10.99 -16.03
C VAL A 18 -8.73 10.80 -14.66
N LEU A 19 -7.88 11.76 -14.26
CA LEU A 19 -7.48 11.97 -12.87
C LEU A 19 -7.69 13.46 -12.58
N GLY A 20 -8.65 13.81 -11.71
CA GLY A 20 -8.84 15.20 -11.28
C GLY A 20 -7.52 15.81 -10.79
N PRO A 21 -7.36 17.14 -10.84
CA PRO A 21 -6.12 17.78 -10.44
C PRO A 21 -5.77 17.35 -9.01
N LEU A 22 -4.63 16.67 -8.85
CA LEU A 22 -4.05 16.36 -7.56
C LEU A 22 -3.72 17.69 -6.89
N GLN A 23 -4.58 18.12 -5.96
CA GLN A 23 -4.39 19.36 -5.21
C GLN A 23 -3.47 19.09 -4.02
N ALA A 24 -2.52 19.99 -3.82
CA ALA A 24 -1.69 20.05 -2.63
C ALA A 24 -2.52 20.53 -1.43
N VAL A 25 -2.46 19.82 -0.31
CA VAL A 25 -3.18 20.11 0.93
C VAL A 25 -2.20 20.11 2.11
N GLY A 26 -2.42 20.97 3.10
CA GLY A 26 -1.52 21.14 4.24
C GLY A 26 -1.48 19.93 5.19
N ALA A 27 -0.27 19.54 5.59
CA ALA A 27 0.02 18.44 6.53
C ALA A 27 -0.32 18.71 8.00
N ALA A 28 -0.20 19.97 8.42
CA ALA A 28 0.00 20.34 9.82
C ALA A 28 -1.21 20.06 10.73
N ASP A 29 -2.42 19.97 10.15
CA ASP A 29 -3.67 19.77 10.89
C ASP A 29 -4.22 18.34 10.79
N ALA A 30 -3.50 17.43 10.12
CA ALA A 30 -3.98 16.07 9.93
C ALA A 30 -3.76 15.18 11.17
N THR A 31 -4.69 14.26 11.39
CA THR A 31 -4.73 13.36 12.56
C THR A 31 -3.73 12.20 12.43
N TRP A 32 -2.44 12.51 12.47
CA TRP A 32 -1.37 11.50 12.37
C TRP A 32 -1.31 10.62 13.63
N PRO A 33 -1.16 9.29 13.47
CA PRO A 33 -1.12 8.36 14.61
C PRO A 33 0.21 8.41 15.39
N SER A 34 1.21 9.17 14.94
CA SER A 34 2.52 9.25 15.58
C SER A 34 3.00 10.69 15.80
N THR A 35 3.85 10.84 16.81
CA THR A 35 4.52 12.10 17.13
C THR A 35 6.05 11.92 16.97
N PRO A 36 6.76 12.87 16.33
CA PRO A 36 6.19 14.00 15.60
C PRO A 36 5.44 13.54 14.35
N ALA A 37 4.39 14.28 13.98
CA ALA A 37 3.77 14.13 12.67
C ALA A 37 4.85 14.24 11.57
N PRO A 38 4.64 13.66 10.39
CA PRO A 38 5.51 13.89 9.25
C PRO A 38 5.76 15.40 9.09
N GLY A 39 7.01 15.79 8.80
CA GLY A 39 7.40 17.20 8.76
C GLY A 39 6.50 18.04 7.85
N ASN A 40 6.40 19.34 8.13
CA ASN A 40 5.56 20.27 7.37
C ASN A 40 5.80 20.12 5.86
N GLY A 41 4.76 19.74 5.12
CA GLY A 41 4.77 19.58 3.68
C GLY A 41 3.36 19.69 3.11
N ASN A 42 3.28 19.81 1.78
CA ASN A 42 2.01 19.69 1.07
C ASN A 42 1.83 18.22 0.69
N PHE A 43 0.78 17.58 1.20
CA PHE A 43 0.39 16.25 0.77
C PHE A 43 -0.48 16.34 -0.47
N THR A 44 -0.38 15.31 -1.30
CA THR A 44 -1.30 15.11 -2.41
C THR A 44 -2.65 14.65 -1.86
N SER A 45 -3.72 15.36 -2.21
CA SER A 45 -5.08 14.91 -1.87
C SER A 45 -5.33 13.52 -2.44
N LEU A 46 -5.84 12.63 -1.58
CA LEU A 46 -6.25 11.27 -1.92
C LEU A 46 -7.77 11.15 -2.12
N ASN A 47 -8.49 12.27 -2.07
CA ASN A 47 -9.94 12.35 -2.20
C ASN A 47 -10.42 11.58 -3.44
N GLY A 48 -11.17 10.51 -3.21
CA GLY A 48 -11.76 9.73 -4.30
C GLY A 48 -10.76 8.88 -5.10
N VAL A 49 -9.51 8.75 -4.64
CA VAL A 49 -8.49 7.91 -5.28
C VAL A 49 -8.62 6.46 -4.82
N PHE A 50 -8.74 6.26 -3.51
CA PHE A 50 -8.82 4.94 -2.89
C PHE A 50 -10.16 4.70 -2.18
N SER A 51 -10.43 3.45 -1.85
CA SER A 51 -11.48 3.01 -0.93
C SER A 51 -10.95 1.88 -0.06
N PRO A 52 -11.33 1.82 1.24
CA PRO A 52 -11.10 0.63 2.05
C PRO A 52 -11.71 -0.60 1.39
N MET A 53 -10.98 -1.71 1.44
CA MET A 53 -11.51 -3.00 1.00
C MET A 53 -12.60 -3.51 1.95
N SER A 54 -13.46 -4.42 1.49
CA SER A 54 -14.46 -5.06 2.36
C SER A 54 -13.77 -5.80 3.51
N ASN A 55 -14.29 -5.65 4.75
CA ASN A 55 -13.74 -6.21 5.98
C ASN A 55 -12.34 -5.71 6.39
N SER A 56 -11.92 -4.58 5.84
CA SER A 56 -10.65 -3.92 6.15
C SER A 56 -10.74 -3.05 7.41
N ASP A 57 -9.67 -3.02 8.22
CA ASP A 57 -9.49 -2.05 9.32
C ASP A 57 -9.06 -0.65 8.82
N SER A 58 -8.82 -0.49 7.51
CA SER A 58 -8.23 0.72 6.96
C SER A 58 -9.14 1.94 7.02
N THR A 59 -8.55 3.07 7.38
CA THR A 59 -9.22 4.38 7.43
C THR A 59 -8.39 5.45 6.74
N PHE A 60 -9.03 6.53 6.30
CA PHE A 60 -8.31 7.72 5.85
C PHE A 60 -7.76 8.53 7.03
N ILE A 61 -6.64 9.20 6.80
CA ILE A 61 -6.17 10.30 7.63
C ILE A 61 -6.66 11.58 6.95
N THR A 62 -7.38 12.41 7.68
CA THR A 62 -7.98 13.65 7.16
C THR A 62 -7.35 14.89 7.78
N ASP A 63 -7.25 15.96 6.99
CA ASP A 63 -6.93 17.30 7.49
C ASP A 63 -8.13 17.97 8.19
N SER A 64 -7.93 19.19 8.69
CA SER A 64 -8.97 20.01 9.34
C SER A 64 -10.14 20.39 8.43
N ASN A 65 -9.95 20.34 7.11
CA ASN A 65 -10.96 20.66 6.10
C ASN A 65 -11.72 19.41 5.60
N GLY A 66 -11.39 18.22 6.13
CA GLY A 66 -12.00 16.95 5.74
C GLY A 66 -11.42 16.33 4.47
N ASN A 67 -10.28 16.81 3.98
CA ASN A 67 -9.57 16.20 2.85
C ASN A 67 -8.82 14.95 3.30
N GLU A 68 -8.94 13.87 2.53
CA GLU A 68 -8.13 12.66 2.65
C GLU A 68 -6.68 12.99 2.24
N VAL A 69 -5.74 12.91 3.17
CA VAL A 69 -4.32 13.27 2.97
C VAL A 69 -3.35 12.13 3.30
N GLY A 70 -3.86 11.03 3.84
CA GLY A 70 -3.09 9.83 4.13
C GLY A 70 -3.96 8.60 4.30
N LEU A 71 -3.31 7.45 4.35
CA LEU A 71 -3.95 6.15 4.55
C LEU A 71 -3.42 5.54 5.85
N ARG A 72 -4.32 5.11 6.73
CA ARG A 72 -3.99 4.24 7.85
C ARG A 72 -4.51 2.85 7.52
N LEU A 73 -3.61 1.88 7.33
CA LEU A 73 -4.03 0.53 6.97
C LEU A 73 -4.64 -0.21 8.15
N ASN A 74 -4.01 -0.12 9.33
CA ASN A 74 -4.42 -0.81 10.54
C ASN A 74 -4.35 0.13 11.75
N THR A 75 -5.20 -0.12 12.73
CA THR A 75 -5.04 0.36 14.10
C THR A 75 -3.93 -0.43 14.82
N GLU A 76 -3.42 0.12 15.92
CA GLU A 76 -2.38 -0.52 16.73
C GLU A 76 -2.96 -1.63 17.64
N THR A 77 -3.66 -2.58 17.01
CA THR A 77 -4.33 -3.72 17.66
C THR A 77 -3.78 -5.02 17.09
N GLY A 78 -3.70 -6.08 17.90
CA GLY A 78 -3.32 -7.40 17.38
C GLY A 78 -4.39 -8.01 16.47
N ASN A 79 -3.97 -8.87 15.54
CA ASN A 79 -4.85 -9.67 14.66
C ASN A 79 -5.76 -8.84 13.73
N VAL A 80 -5.26 -7.71 13.23
CA VAL A 80 -5.97 -6.87 12.26
C VAL A 80 -5.31 -6.95 10.89
N VAL A 81 -6.12 -6.80 9.84
CA VAL A 81 -5.66 -6.65 8.47
C VAL A 81 -6.43 -5.54 7.78
N GLY A 82 -5.72 -4.82 6.92
CA GLY A 82 -6.21 -3.64 6.27
C GLY A 82 -5.68 -3.57 4.86
N GLY A 83 -6.54 -3.09 3.97
CA GLY A 83 -6.24 -2.83 2.58
C GLY A 83 -7.02 -1.62 2.09
N MET A 84 -6.31 -0.80 1.31
CA MET A 84 -6.88 0.27 0.51
C MET A 84 -6.76 -0.11 -0.97
N TRP A 85 -7.82 0.11 -1.74
CA TRP A 85 -7.86 -0.24 -3.14
C TRP A 85 -8.16 0.97 -4.01
N SER A 86 -7.50 1.08 -5.16
CA SER A 86 -7.73 2.16 -6.12
C SER A 86 -9.13 2.06 -6.71
N LYS A 87 -9.90 3.16 -6.68
CA LYS A 87 -11.25 3.21 -7.27
C LYS A 87 -11.22 3.10 -8.80
N THR A 88 -10.10 3.45 -9.41
CA THR A 88 -9.87 3.40 -10.86
C THR A 88 -8.53 2.71 -11.17
N LYS A 89 -8.34 2.27 -12.42
CA LYS A 89 -7.05 1.73 -12.84
C LYS A 89 -6.01 2.84 -12.85
N MET A 90 -4.94 2.69 -12.05
CA MET A 90 -3.93 3.74 -11.88
C MET A 90 -2.66 3.50 -12.70
N VAL A 91 -2.33 2.24 -13.02
CA VAL A 91 -1.05 1.87 -13.65
C VAL A 91 -1.27 1.26 -15.04
N ASP A 92 -0.57 1.81 -16.02
CA ASP A 92 -0.43 1.28 -17.38
C ASP A 92 0.97 0.68 -17.50
N LEU A 93 1.09 -0.66 -17.45
CA LEU A 93 2.37 -1.36 -17.49
C LEU A 93 3.12 -1.23 -18.83
N ALA A 94 2.47 -0.71 -19.88
CA ALA A 94 3.14 -0.39 -21.15
C ALA A 94 3.97 0.91 -21.08
N LYS A 95 3.88 1.65 -19.97
CA LYS A 95 4.56 2.92 -19.75
C LYS A 95 5.36 2.89 -18.45
N PRO A 96 6.46 3.66 -18.36
CA PRO A 96 7.13 3.86 -17.09
C PRO A 96 6.18 4.56 -16.12
N PHE A 97 6.23 4.16 -14.85
CA PHE A 97 5.55 4.82 -13.75
C PHE A 97 6.50 4.91 -12.54
N SER A 98 6.24 5.87 -11.66
CA SER A 98 6.90 6.00 -10.35
C SER A 98 5.84 6.08 -9.27
N LEU A 99 6.16 5.56 -8.09
CA LEU A 99 5.35 5.68 -6.90
C LEU A 99 6.24 6.09 -5.74
N ASP A 100 6.04 7.31 -5.25
CA ASP A 100 6.79 7.89 -4.14
C ASP A 100 5.85 8.05 -2.94
N MET A 101 6.20 7.40 -1.83
CA MET A 101 5.35 7.36 -0.63
C MET A 101 6.20 7.51 0.62
N GLN A 102 5.65 8.21 1.61
CA GLN A 102 6.17 8.19 2.97
C GLN A 102 5.39 7.15 3.77
N VAL A 103 6.11 6.25 4.45
CA VAL A 103 5.50 5.15 5.20
C VAL A 103 5.91 5.25 6.66
N PHE A 104 4.93 5.12 7.55
CA PHE A 104 5.15 4.95 8.99
C PHE A 104 4.70 3.54 9.39
N LEU A 105 5.65 2.68 9.76
CA LEU A 105 5.42 1.27 10.09
C LEU A 105 5.01 1.06 11.56
N GLY A 106 4.91 2.12 12.36
CA GLY A 106 4.69 2.05 13.80
C GLY A 106 5.98 2.25 14.60
N ASN A 107 5.85 2.22 15.92
CA ASN A 107 6.92 2.52 16.88
C ASN A 107 7.00 1.50 18.03
N ARG A 108 6.45 0.29 17.85
CA ARG A 108 6.38 -0.74 18.90
C ARG A 108 7.66 -1.59 19.08
N GLY A 109 8.73 -1.28 18.35
CA GLY A 109 9.99 -2.02 18.43
C GLY A 109 9.78 -3.51 18.20
N VAL A 110 10.23 -4.37 19.10
CA VAL A 110 10.11 -5.84 18.98
C VAL A 110 8.66 -6.37 18.97
N PHE A 111 7.67 -5.53 19.28
CA PHE A 111 6.25 -5.87 19.19
C PHE A 111 5.58 -5.31 17.92
N SER A 112 6.37 -4.77 16.97
CA SER A 112 5.85 -4.39 15.66
C SER A 112 5.63 -5.62 14.78
N GLY A 113 4.63 -5.54 13.93
CA GLY A 113 4.33 -6.59 12.97
C GLY A 113 2.90 -6.44 12.41
N ASP A 114 2.59 -7.12 11.32
CA ASP A 114 3.49 -8.05 10.62
C ASP A 114 4.24 -7.32 9.48
N GLY A 115 3.59 -6.40 8.78
CA GLY A 115 4.24 -5.55 7.78
C GLY A 115 3.25 -4.80 6.91
N MET A 116 3.71 -4.40 5.73
CA MET A 116 2.89 -3.75 4.69
C MET A 116 3.29 -4.24 3.31
N ALA A 117 2.32 -4.34 2.41
CA ALA A 117 2.57 -4.63 1.00
C ALA A 117 1.96 -3.59 0.06
N PHE A 118 2.70 -3.30 -1.01
CA PHE A 118 2.21 -2.58 -2.17
C PHE A 118 1.98 -3.58 -3.30
N VAL A 119 0.72 -3.70 -3.75
CA VAL A 119 0.32 -4.74 -4.69
C VAL A 119 -0.22 -4.12 -5.97
N LEU A 120 0.41 -4.45 -7.09
CA LEU A 120 -0.16 -4.26 -8.43
C LEU A 120 -0.80 -5.58 -8.84
N THR A 121 -2.10 -5.58 -9.14
CA THR A 121 -2.78 -6.79 -9.61
C THR A 121 -3.60 -6.53 -10.86
N GLY A 122 -3.62 -7.52 -11.75
CA GLY A 122 -4.52 -7.57 -12.90
C GLY A 122 -5.97 -7.96 -12.53
N ALA A 123 -6.23 -8.32 -11.28
CA ALA A 123 -7.57 -8.69 -10.82
C ALA A 123 -8.51 -7.48 -10.77
N ALA A 124 -9.72 -7.63 -11.32
CA ALA A 124 -10.71 -6.55 -11.34
C ALA A 124 -11.28 -6.22 -9.95
N LYS A 125 -11.21 -7.18 -9.01
CA LYS A 125 -11.64 -7.03 -7.61
C LYS A 125 -10.71 -7.88 -6.74
N PRO A 126 -9.67 -7.31 -6.13
CA PRO A 126 -8.84 -8.05 -5.21
C PRO A 126 -9.63 -8.40 -3.94
N THR A 127 -9.30 -9.53 -3.34
CA THR A 127 -9.75 -9.91 -2.00
C THR A 127 -8.85 -9.26 -0.97
N LEU A 128 -9.37 -8.92 0.22
CA LEU A 128 -8.50 -8.52 1.31
C LEU A 128 -7.58 -9.70 1.65
N GLY A 129 -6.28 -9.44 1.77
CA GLY A 129 -5.32 -10.47 2.18
C GLY A 129 -5.53 -10.89 3.63
N ARG A 130 -4.76 -11.90 4.06
CA ARG A 130 -4.78 -12.38 5.44
C ARG A 130 -3.83 -11.54 6.31
N SER A 131 -4.01 -11.59 7.64
CA SER A 131 -3.07 -11.03 8.62
C SER A 131 -1.89 -11.99 8.86
N GLY A 132 -0.95 -11.65 9.75
CA GLY A 132 0.17 -12.52 10.08
C GLY A 132 1.26 -12.49 9.01
N ALA A 133 2.05 -13.57 8.98
CA ALA A 133 3.12 -13.85 8.03
C ALA A 133 2.74 -13.72 6.54
N SER A 134 1.44 -13.71 6.22
CA SER A 134 0.99 -13.47 4.85
C SER A 134 1.17 -12.04 4.36
N VAL A 135 1.33 -11.07 5.27
CA VAL A 135 1.50 -9.63 5.02
C VAL A 135 0.48 -9.06 4.01
N GLY A 136 -0.72 -9.64 3.96
CA GLY A 136 -1.78 -9.26 3.03
C GLY A 136 -1.61 -9.71 1.57
N VAL A 137 -0.53 -10.42 1.23
CA VAL A 137 -0.22 -10.86 -0.15
C VAL A 137 -0.31 -12.36 -0.31
N TRP A 138 0.24 -13.11 0.63
CA TRP A 138 0.44 -14.55 0.50
C TRP A 138 -0.76 -15.36 1.01
N GLY A 139 -0.71 -16.67 0.76
CA GLY A 139 -1.62 -17.59 1.43
C GLY A 139 -1.36 -17.61 2.93
N GLY A 140 -2.35 -18.04 3.72
CA GLY A 140 -2.13 -18.26 5.14
C GLY A 140 -1.21 -19.47 5.39
N GLU A 141 -0.78 -19.65 6.63
CA GLU A 141 -0.15 -20.90 7.05
C GLU A 141 -1.12 -22.07 6.83
N GLY A 142 -0.69 -23.05 6.04
CA GLY A 142 -1.45 -24.28 5.84
C GLY A 142 -1.32 -25.22 7.03
N SER A 143 -2.37 -25.95 7.34
CA SER A 143 -2.28 -27.06 8.30
C SER A 143 -1.64 -28.30 7.67
N GLY A 144 -1.10 -29.20 8.50
CA GLY A 144 -0.46 -30.43 8.04
C GLY A 144 -1.39 -31.28 7.18
N GLY A 145 -1.04 -31.44 5.89
CA GLY A 145 -1.83 -32.19 4.91
C GLY A 145 -2.72 -31.33 4.00
N GLU A 146 -2.72 -30.01 4.16
CA GLU A 146 -3.37 -29.11 3.19
C GLU A 146 -2.68 -29.15 1.82
N ASN A 147 -3.50 -29.05 0.77
CA ASN A 147 -3.00 -28.96 -0.59
C ASN A 147 -2.31 -27.59 -0.80
N PRO A 148 -1.04 -27.54 -1.22
CA PRO A 148 -0.34 -26.27 -1.47
C PRO A 148 -1.05 -25.34 -2.45
N GLY A 149 -1.78 -25.88 -3.44
CA GLY A 149 -2.59 -25.10 -4.37
C GLY A 149 -3.71 -24.33 -3.66
N ASN A 150 -4.37 -24.96 -2.68
CA ASN A 150 -5.43 -24.30 -1.89
C ASN A 150 -4.88 -23.17 -1.02
N ILE A 151 -3.63 -23.28 -0.55
CA ILE A 151 -2.94 -22.22 0.19
C ILE A 151 -2.61 -21.07 -0.76
N ALA A 152 -1.99 -21.39 -1.89
CA ALA A 152 -1.67 -20.40 -2.92
C ALA A 152 -2.92 -19.68 -3.46
N ASP A 153 -4.08 -20.35 -3.46
CA ASP A 153 -5.39 -19.79 -3.86
C ASP A 153 -5.94 -18.71 -2.93
N GLN A 154 -5.40 -18.60 -1.72
CA GLN A 154 -5.76 -17.55 -0.77
C GLN A 154 -4.99 -16.25 -0.98
N GLY A 155 -3.84 -16.30 -1.66
CA GLY A 155 -3.01 -15.14 -1.93
C GLY A 155 -3.50 -14.26 -3.08
N GLN A 156 -2.89 -13.08 -3.22
CA GLN A 156 -3.21 -12.12 -4.29
C GLN A 156 -2.81 -12.66 -5.66
N LYS A 157 -3.81 -12.99 -6.48
CA LYS A 157 -3.59 -13.55 -7.82
C LYS A 157 -3.16 -12.50 -8.83
N ASN A 158 -2.40 -12.95 -9.84
CA ASN A 158 -1.94 -12.14 -10.97
C ASN A 158 -1.34 -10.80 -10.54
N SER A 159 -0.47 -10.88 -9.53
CA SER A 159 0.03 -9.72 -8.82
C SER A 159 1.56 -9.62 -8.87
N PHE A 160 2.03 -8.39 -8.73
CA PHE A 160 3.38 -8.05 -8.37
C PHE A 160 3.30 -7.30 -7.03
N ALA A 161 4.10 -7.72 -6.06
CA ALA A 161 4.09 -7.14 -4.73
C ALA A 161 5.48 -6.68 -4.31
N VAL A 162 5.54 -5.53 -3.65
CA VAL A 162 6.68 -5.07 -2.85
C VAL A 162 6.26 -5.13 -1.40
N VAL A 163 6.94 -5.96 -0.61
CA VAL A 163 6.60 -6.21 0.79
C VAL A 163 7.66 -5.57 1.68
N ILE A 164 7.21 -4.88 2.71
CA ILE A 164 8.02 -4.43 3.84
C ILE A 164 7.60 -5.30 5.03
N ASP A 165 8.38 -6.34 5.26
CA ASP A 165 8.18 -7.25 6.38
C ASP A 165 8.93 -6.74 7.61
N THR A 166 8.23 -6.64 8.72
CA THR A 166 8.75 -6.08 9.98
C THR A 166 8.84 -7.09 11.10
N ARG A 167 8.47 -8.34 10.83
CA ARG A 167 8.44 -9.42 11.82
C ARG A 167 9.07 -10.67 11.22
N GLU A 168 9.94 -11.31 11.98
CA GLU A 168 10.42 -12.65 11.63
C GLU A 168 9.33 -13.68 11.96
N ASP A 169 8.96 -14.47 10.98
CA ASP A 169 8.06 -15.62 11.12
C ASP A 169 8.78 -16.93 10.72
N GLU A 170 8.24 -18.10 11.12
CA GLU A 170 8.93 -19.40 11.01
C GLU A 170 9.24 -19.82 9.55
N MET A 171 8.49 -19.29 8.60
CA MET A 171 8.63 -19.60 7.17
C MET A 171 9.60 -18.67 6.44
N ASP A 172 10.12 -17.65 7.12
CA ASP A 172 11.03 -16.68 6.51
C ASP A 172 12.38 -17.30 6.22
N HIS A 173 12.87 -17.05 5.01
CA HIS A 173 14.20 -17.52 4.65
C HIS A 173 15.26 -16.57 5.22
N HIS A 174 16.13 -17.07 6.08
CA HIS A 174 17.29 -16.32 6.57
C HIS A 174 18.23 -16.01 5.41
N VAL A 175 18.41 -14.73 5.12
CA VAL A 175 19.46 -14.26 4.21
C VAL A 175 20.61 -13.71 5.03
N PRO A 176 21.74 -14.44 5.13
CA PRO A 176 22.90 -13.94 5.84
C PRO A 176 23.53 -12.78 5.05
N TYR A 177 23.39 -11.56 5.54
CA TYR A 177 24.11 -10.40 5.00
C TYR A 177 25.35 -10.13 5.84
N SER A 178 26.53 -10.22 5.20
CA SER A 178 27.80 -9.90 5.88
C SER A 178 27.92 -8.39 6.06
N GLY A 179 27.64 -7.91 7.28
CA GLY A 179 27.87 -6.53 7.68
C GLY A 179 29.26 -6.33 8.28
N ILE A 180 29.83 -5.12 8.12
CA ILE A 180 31.14 -4.73 8.65
C ILE A 180 31.21 -4.81 10.20
N LEU A 181 30.06 -4.86 10.90
CA LEU A 181 29.95 -4.89 12.36
C LEU A 181 29.21 -6.13 12.91
N GLY A 182 29.00 -7.16 12.10
CA GLY A 182 28.27 -8.38 12.47
C GLY A 182 27.24 -8.79 11.43
N SER A 183 26.71 -10.00 11.57
CA SER A 183 25.64 -10.52 10.70
C SER A 183 24.35 -9.73 10.93
N ASN A 184 23.97 -8.90 9.97
CA ASN A 184 22.61 -8.37 9.92
C ASN A 184 21.71 -9.50 9.44
N LYS A 185 20.72 -9.87 10.26
CA LYS A 185 19.69 -10.82 9.83
C LYS A 185 18.70 -10.06 8.94
N GLN A 186 18.62 -10.45 7.68
CA GLN A 186 17.55 -10.05 6.78
C GLN A 186 16.70 -11.27 6.47
N TYR A 187 15.41 -11.05 6.35
CA TYR A 187 14.40 -12.09 6.12
C TYR A 187 13.74 -11.81 4.78
N LEU A 188 13.60 -12.85 3.97
CA LEU A 188 12.69 -12.83 2.83
C LEU A 188 11.39 -13.44 3.32
N GLY A 189 10.35 -12.62 3.41
CA GLY A 189 8.99 -13.05 3.76
C GLY A 189 8.53 -14.19 2.85
N SER A 190 7.83 -15.16 3.44
CA SER A 190 7.40 -16.41 2.80
C SER A 190 6.39 -16.25 1.68
#